data_AF-A0A950NM95-F1
#
_entry.id   AF-A0A950NM95-F1
#
_cell.length_a   1.000
_cell.length_b   1.000
_cell.length_c   1.000
_cell.angle_alpha   90.00
_cell.angle_beta   90.00
_cell.angle_gamma   90.00
#
_symmetry.space_group_name_H-M   'P 1'
#
loop_
_entity.id
_entity.type
_entity.pdbx_description
1 polymer ?
#
loop_
_entity_poly.entity_id
_entity_poly.type
_entity_poly.pdbx_seq_one_letter_code
_entity_poly.pdbx_strand_id
1 'polypeptide(L)' 'VVLDGLGVCASAGSSCASGAIEPSHVLLAMGMSPAEARSSIRLTLGWSSTEADVDAALDVIPDAVDRLTRR' A
#
# COMPACT_ATOMS: atom_id res chain seq x y z
N VAL A 1 4.83 -8.13 1.70
CA VAL A 1 4.95 -6.68 1.36
C VAL A 1 6.07 -6.13 2.21
N VAL A 2 6.98 -5.31 1.67
CA VAL A 2 8.18 -4.80 2.40
C VAL A 2 7.81 -4.16 3.77
N LEU A 3 6.62 -3.56 3.86
CA LEU A 3 6.10 -2.91 5.07
C LEU A 3 5.84 -3.87 6.24
N ASP A 4 5.46 -5.13 5.99
CA ASP A 4 5.14 -6.11 7.04
C ASP A 4 6.38 -6.45 7.89
N GLY A 5 7.54 -6.60 7.24
CA GLY A 5 8.82 -6.77 7.93
C GLY A 5 9.28 -5.54 8.70
N LEU A 6 8.60 -4.40 8.54
CA LEU A 6 8.83 -3.14 9.26
C LEU A 6 7.71 -2.85 10.27
N GLY A 7 6.82 -3.82 10.52
CA GLY A 7 5.74 -3.70 11.51
C GLY A 7 4.47 -3.01 11.01
N VAL A 8 4.36 -2.70 9.71
CA VAL A 8 3.18 -2.06 9.11
C VAL A 8 2.50 -3.01 8.13
N CYS A 9 1.34 -3.52 8.53
CA CYS A 9 0.53 -4.39 7.68
C CYS A 9 -0.28 -3.56 6.66
N ALA A 10 -0.14 -3.89 5.38
CA ALA A 10 -0.87 -3.23 4.29
C ALA A 10 -1.32 -4.23 3.22
N SER A 11 -2.34 -3.86 2.46
CA SER A 11 -2.79 -4.61 1.29
C SER A 11 -2.25 -3.94 0.02
N ALA A 12 -1.66 -4.72 -0.88
CA ALA A 12 -1.38 -4.25 -2.23
C ALA A 12 -2.72 -4.03 -2.98
N GLY A 13 -2.85 -2.93 -3.72
CA GLY A 13 -4.13 -2.50 -4.28
C GLY A 13 -4.85 -3.57 -5.08
N SER A 14 -6.08 -3.90 -4.66
CA SER A 14 -7.17 -4.73 -5.24
C SER A 14 -6.88 -6.01 -6.04
N SER A 15 -5.65 -6.37 -6.34
CA SER A 15 -5.26 -7.71 -6.75
C SER A 15 -4.71 -8.44 -5.53
N CYS A 16 -5.64 -8.93 -4.71
CA CYS A 16 -5.27 -9.83 -3.63
C CYS A 16 -4.86 -11.17 -4.25
N ALA A 17 -3.59 -11.52 -4.11
CA ALA A 17 -3.09 -12.89 -3.87
C ALA A 17 -3.44 -14.02 -4.87
N SER A 18 -4.09 -13.77 -6.00
CA SER A 18 -4.50 -14.80 -6.97
C SER A 18 -3.50 -15.02 -8.12
N GLY A 19 -2.40 -14.29 -8.16
CA GLY A 19 -1.39 -14.37 -9.22
C GLY A 19 -1.72 -13.58 -10.49
N ALA A 20 -2.92 -13.01 -10.61
CA ALA A 20 -3.28 -12.13 -11.71
C ALA A 20 -2.91 -10.68 -11.38
N ILE A 21 -1.86 -10.13 -12.01
CA ILE A 21 -1.39 -8.74 -11.87
C ILE A 21 -2.33 -7.79 -12.64
N GLU A 22 -3.63 -7.94 -12.47
CA GLU A 22 -4.59 -7.04 -13.10
C GLU A 22 -4.79 -5.80 -12.21
N PRO A 23 -4.78 -4.58 -12.78
CA PRO A 23 -5.04 -3.36 -12.04
C PRO A 23 -6.45 -3.38 -11.44
N SER A 24 -6.61 -2.67 -10.33
CA SER A 24 -7.93 -2.53 -9.71
C SER A 24 -8.93 -1.89 -10.66
N HIS A 25 -10.01 -2.59 -10.98
CA HIS A 25 -11.10 -2.04 -11.78
C HIS A 25 -11.73 -0.79 -11.14
N VAL A 26 -11.70 -0.69 -9.80
CA VAL A 26 -12.18 0.50 -9.07
C VAL A 26 -11.26 1.70 -9.30
N LEU A 27 -9.94 1.52 -9.16
CA LEU A 27 -8.98 2.61 -9.39
C LEU A 27 -9.01 3.10 -10.85
N LEU A 28 -9.17 2.18 -11.80
CA LEU A 28 -9.37 2.53 -13.22
C LEU A 28 -10.66 3.34 -13.43
N ALA A 29 -11.77 2.94 -12.82
CA ALA A 29 -13.04 3.67 -12.91
C ALA A 29 -12.97 5.06 -12.27
N MET A 30 -12.08 5.27 -11.29
CA MET A 30 -11.78 6.60 -10.72
C MET A 30 -10.87 7.45 -11.62
N GLY A 31 -10.45 6.95 -12.78
CA GLY A 31 -9.65 7.69 -13.75
C GLY A 31 -8.13 7.55 -13.56
N MET A 32 -7.67 6.65 -12.67
CA MET A 32 -6.24 6.37 -12.55
C MET A 32 -5.74 5.56 -13.74
N SER A 33 -4.51 5.82 -14.18
CA SER A 33 -3.87 5.01 -15.20
C SER A 33 -3.61 3.58 -14.69
N PRO A 34 -3.46 2.59 -15.59
CA PRO A 34 -3.09 1.23 -15.19
C PRO A 34 -1.78 1.15 -14.39
N ALA A 35 -0.83 2.07 -14.64
CA ALA A 35 0.43 2.13 -13.91
C ALA A 35 0.24 2.61 -12.46
N GLU A 36 -0.56 3.66 -12.26
CA GLU A 36 -0.90 4.17 -10.93
C GLU A 36 -1.73 3.14 -10.15
N ALA A 37 -2.71 2.51 -10.80
CA ALA A 37 -3.55 1.49 -10.17
C ALA A 37 -2.73 0.30 -9.63
N ARG A 38 -1.71 -0.15 -10.39
CA ARG A 38 -0.78 -1.21 -9.96
C ARG A 38 0.17 -0.80 -8.85
N SER A 39 0.43 0.49 -8.69
CA SER A 39 1.39 1.04 -7.72
C SER A 39 0.71 1.51 -6.42
N SER A 40 -0.56 1.14 -6.22
CA SER A 40 -1.34 1.55 -5.07
C SER A 40 -1.19 0.57 -3.90
N ILE A 41 -1.24 1.11 -2.68
CA ILE A 41 -1.39 0.36 -1.44
C ILE A 41 -2.64 0.84 -0.71
N ARG A 42 -3.27 -0.05 0.05
CA ARG A 42 -4.42 0.27 0.91
C ARG A 42 -4.06 0.01 2.37
N LEU A 43 -4.20 1.05 3.17
CA LEU A 43 -4.17 1.01 4.63
C LEU A 43 -5.60 1.14 5.14
N THR A 44 -5.92 0.43 6.22
CA THR A 44 -7.25 0.46 6.83
C THR A 44 -7.06 0.47 8.33
N LEU A 45 -7.65 1.46 8.99
CA LEU A 45 -7.62 1.56 10.44
C LEU A 45 -8.76 0.72 11.03
N GLY A 46 -8.47 0.04 12.13
CA GLY A 46 -9.45 -0.71 12.92
C GLY A 46 -9.86 0.04 14.17
N TRP A 47 -10.82 -0.52 14.91
CA TRP A 47 -11.28 0.05 16.19
C TRP A 47 -10.18 0.17 17.25
N SER A 48 -9.14 -0.66 17.16
CA SER A 48 -8.00 -0.68 18.07
C SER A 48 -6.81 0.15 17.57
N SER A 49 -6.91 0.76 16.39
CA SER A 49 -5.85 1.60 15.87
C SER A 49 -5.71 2.87 16.71
N THR A 50 -4.47 3.25 16.96
CA THR A 50 -4.08 4.39 17.78
C THR A 50 -3.30 5.42 16.95
N GLU A 51 -3.12 6.62 17.50
CA GLU A 51 -2.24 7.63 16.88
C GLU A 51 -0.80 7.11 16.73
N ALA A 52 -0.31 6.33 17.69
CA ALA A 52 1.02 5.72 17.62
C ALA A 52 1.17 4.77 16.42
N ASP A 53 0.11 4.07 16.00
CA ASP A 53 0.15 3.23 14.80
C ASP A 53 0.26 4.09 13.53
N VAL A 54 -0.37 5.26 13.52
CA VAL A 54 -0.27 6.23 12.41
C VAL A 54 1.13 6.83 12.36
N ASP A 55 1.69 7.22 13.50
CA ASP A 55 3.06 7.74 13.60
C ASP A 55 4.07 6.71 13.10
N ALA A 56 3.94 5.44 13.52
CA ALA A 56 4.79 4.36 13.03
C ALA A 56 4.68 4.16 11.51
N ALA A 57 3.48 4.28 10.95
CA ALA A 57 3.29 4.21 9.50
C ALA A 57 3.92 5.39 8.76
N LEU A 58 3.86 6.60 9.34
CA LEU A 58 4.48 7.81 8.78
C LEU A 58 6.01 7.74 8.78
N ASP A 59 6.61 7.05 9.75
CA ASP A 59 8.06 6.82 9.76
C ASP A 59 8.48 5.76 8.73
N VAL A 60 7.72 4.66 8.63
CA VAL A 60 8.10 3.47 7.85
C VAL A 60 7.85 3.63 6.35
N ILE A 61 6.72 4.22 5.95
CA ILE A 61 6.29 4.22 4.54
C ILE A 61 7.22 5.06 3.65
N PRO A 62 7.60 6.31 4.02
CA PRO A 62 8.52 7.11 3.20
C PRO A 62 9.87 6.41 3.02
N ASP A 63 10.43 5.84 4.10
CA ASP A 63 11.67 5.09 4.07
C ASP A 63 11.61 3.88 3.11
N ALA A 64 10.49 3.16 3.11
CA ALA A 64 10.27 2.04 2.19
C ALA A 64 10.18 2.51 0.74
N VAL A 65 9.49 3.62 0.47
CA VAL A 65 9.39 4.22 -0.88
C VAL A 65 10.76 4.68 -1.37
N ASP A 66 11.53 5.35 -0.52
CA ASP A 66 12.88 5.81 -0.83
C ASP A 66 13.80 4.64 -1.20
N ARG A 67 13.77 3.54 -0.43
CA ARG A 67 14.56 2.34 -0.74
C ARG A 67 14.20 1.68 -2.06
N LEU A 68 12.93 1.74 -2.48
CA LEU A 68 12.45 1.12 -3.72
C LEU A 68 12.67 2.00 -4.95
N THR A 69 12.77 3.31 -4.77
CA THR A 69 12.85 4.29 -5.86
C THR A 69 14.27 4.82 -6.08
N ARG A 70 15.14 4.81 -5.07
CA ARG A 70 16.58 5.07 -5.20
C ARG A 70 17.23 3.86 -5.89
N ARG A 71 17.38 3.96 -7.21
CA ARG A 71 18.28 3.10 -8.01
C ARG A 71 19.71 3.61 -7.95
#